data_AF-A0A6J0CV88-F1
#
_entry.id   AF-A0A6J0CV88-F1
#
_cell.length_a   1.000
_cell.length_b   1.000
_cell.length_c   1.000
_cell.angle_alpha   90.00
_cell.angle_beta   90.00
_cell.angle_gamma   90.00
#
_symmetry.space_group_name_H-M   'P 1'
#
loop_
_entity.id
_entity.type
_entity.pdbx_description
1 polymer ?
#
loop_
_entity_poly.entity_id
_entity_poly.type
_entity_poly.pdbx_seq_one_letter_code
_entity_poly.pdbx_strand_id
1 'polypeptide(L)'
;LCGSYNNKAEDDFMSSQKILESTAQAFANSWEMMSCPKGSPSSCVSIETEEFAESNCGVLLNSSGPFAACHQTVNPKFYYEECKKYTCSCENSQDCLCTVLGNYVKACGEKETYLAGWRAGLCEVSCPSGLVFDYKVKTCNSSCRSLSQRDRSCDIEDIPVDGCTCPEGMYQNSEGNCVQKSECDCYVNDEIVQPGKSILIDDNRCVCQDGLLLCQTPLDLTIQNCSRGAEYVDCKDPKAQRRTERTCSTRNIPDFEGDLPCKRGCYCPVGMVRNSKGICIHPDDCPCSFGDREYEQGSVTSVGCNECTCIKGSWNCTQNECQSTCHIYGEGHVRTFDGESYSFDGLCQYTFLEDYCGQENGTFRILTESVPCCENGLTCSRKVVVAFQDQNIVLQDGKVTAVQTTENTDCERDGTLYSIHTVGLYLIVKLANGIILIWDKYTKVSVILDPKWQDQNIVLQDGKVTAVQTTENTDCERDGTLYSIHTVGLYLIVKLANGIILIWDKYTKVSVILDPKWQCGS
;
A
#
# COMPACT_ATOMS: atom_id res chain seq x y z
N LEU A 1 8.41 -12.08 -5.37
CA LEU A 1 8.02 -12.26 -3.95
C LEU A 1 7.28 -11.06 -3.37
N CYS A 2 7.76 -9.82 -3.55
CA CYS A 2 7.19 -8.62 -2.92
C CYS A 2 6.00 -7.98 -3.66
N GLY A 3 5.30 -8.72 -4.52
CA GLY A 3 4.06 -8.25 -5.14
C GLY A 3 4.19 -7.23 -6.27
N SER A 4 3.07 -6.54 -6.56
CA SER A 4 2.91 -5.61 -7.70
C SER A 4 2.96 -4.13 -7.31
N TYR A 5 3.05 -3.83 -6.00
CA TYR A 5 3.11 -2.49 -5.42
C TYR A 5 1.96 -1.55 -5.86
N ASN A 6 0.78 -2.11 -6.12
CA ASN A 6 -0.43 -1.34 -6.48
C ASN A 6 -1.43 -1.22 -5.32
N ASN A 7 -1.00 -1.53 -4.08
CA ASN A 7 -1.81 -1.65 -2.86
C ASN A 7 -2.91 -2.73 -2.93
N LYS A 8 -2.77 -3.74 -3.79
CA LYS A 8 -3.70 -4.85 -3.91
C LYS A 8 -2.99 -6.19 -3.66
N ALA A 9 -3.05 -6.68 -2.43
CA ALA A 9 -2.45 -7.96 -2.06
C ALA A 9 -2.98 -9.16 -2.89
N GLU A 10 -4.16 -9.01 -3.50
CA GLU A 10 -4.83 -10.00 -4.36
C GLU A 10 -4.07 -10.35 -5.65
N ASP A 11 -3.20 -9.48 -6.14
CA ASP A 11 -2.39 -9.77 -7.34
C ASP A 11 -0.89 -9.88 -7.03
N ASP A 12 -0.53 -9.86 -5.75
CA ASP A 12 0.87 -9.96 -5.34
C ASP A 12 1.50 -11.31 -5.70
N PHE A 13 0.68 -12.35 -5.90
CA PHE A 13 1.11 -13.66 -6.40
C PHE A 13 0.98 -13.84 -7.92
N MET A 14 0.94 -12.74 -8.67
CA MET A 14 0.97 -12.78 -10.14
C MET A 14 2.32 -13.33 -10.64
N SER A 15 2.32 -14.48 -11.29
CA SER A 15 3.52 -15.13 -11.82
C SER A 15 4.18 -14.35 -12.96
N SER A 16 5.40 -14.74 -13.31
CA SER A 16 6.12 -14.21 -14.48
C SER A 16 5.34 -14.38 -15.80
N GLN A 17 4.40 -15.33 -15.84
CA GLN A 17 3.53 -15.60 -16.98
C GLN A 17 2.18 -14.87 -16.91
N LYS A 18 2.00 -13.96 -15.94
CA LYS A 18 0.74 -13.23 -15.68
C LYS A 18 -0.42 -14.15 -15.30
N ILE A 19 -0.12 -15.24 -14.61
CA ILE A 19 -1.09 -16.15 -14.01
C ILE A 19 -1.09 -15.91 -12.51
N LEU A 20 -2.25 -15.68 -11.92
CA LEU A 20 -2.34 -15.53 -10.47
C LEU A 20 -2.20 -16.90 -9.81
N GLU A 21 -1.13 -17.09 -9.03
CA GLU A 21 -0.83 -18.36 -8.37
C GLU A 21 -1.53 -18.46 -7.02
N SER A 22 -2.00 -19.66 -6.67
CA SER A 22 -2.71 -19.92 -5.41
C SER A 22 -1.78 -20.12 -4.20
N THR A 23 -0.49 -20.35 -4.43
CA THR A 23 0.49 -20.57 -3.35
C THR A 23 1.72 -19.70 -3.53
N ALA A 24 2.29 -19.24 -2.40
CA ALA A 24 3.53 -18.48 -2.39
C ALA A 24 4.68 -19.24 -3.08
N GLN A 25 4.71 -20.58 -2.96
CA GLN A 25 5.71 -21.42 -3.60
C GLN A 25 5.58 -21.46 -5.12
N ALA A 26 4.36 -21.65 -5.66
CA ALA A 26 4.13 -21.65 -7.11
C ALA A 26 4.46 -20.28 -7.71
N PHE A 27 4.02 -19.21 -7.04
CA PHE A 27 4.41 -17.84 -7.36
C PHE A 27 5.92 -17.65 -7.38
N ALA A 28 6.62 -17.98 -6.29
CA ALA A 28 8.07 -17.82 -6.19
C ALA A 28 8.82 -18.60 -7.27
N ASN A 29 8.43 -19.85 -7.51
CA ASN A 29 9.03 -20.72 -8.53
C ASN A 29 8.84 -20.14 -9.94
N SER A 30 7.72 -19.47 -10.23
CA SER A 30 7.50 -18.87 -11.54
C SER A 30 8.50 -17.76 -11.88
N TRP A 31 9.11 -17.13 -10.87
CA TRP A 31 10.11 -16.06 -11.01
C TRP A 31 11.55 -16.58 -10.96
N GLU A 32 11.75 -17.91 -10.99
CA GLU A 32 13.06 -18.54 -11.04
C GLU A 32 13.81 -18.15 -12.32
N MET A 33 15.00 -17.56 -12.17
CA MET A 33 15.86 -17.16 -13.31
C MET A 33 16.85 -18.26 -13.74
N MET A 34 17.15 -19.21 -12.85
CA MET A 34 18.12 -20.30 -13.07
C MET A 34 17.69 -21.54 -12.25
N SER A 35 17.89 -22.75 -12.78
CA SER A 35 17.48 -23.97 -12.07
C SER A 35 18.21 -24.13 -10.74
N CYS A 36 17.43 -24.13 -9.66
CA CYS A 36 17.86 -24.33 -8.30
C CYS A 36 17.26 -25.63 -7.73
N PRO A 37 17.93 -26.28 -6.76
CA PRO A 37 17.32 -27.37 -5.99
C PRO A 37 16.04 -26.87 -5.32
N LYS A 38 14.94 -27.62 -5.42
CA LYS A 38 13.69 -27.27 -4.75
C LYS A 38 13.88 -27.31 -3.24
N GLY A 39 13.47 -26.24 -2.55
CA GLY A 39 13.47 -26.18 -1.08
C GLY A 39 12.53 -27.22 -0.48
N SER A 40 12.96 -27.89 0.59
CA SER A 40 12.10 -28.76 1.39
C SER A 40 11.21 -27.94 2.33
N PRO A 41 10.04 -28.45 2.73
CA PRO A 41 9.26 -27.85 3.81
C PRO A 41 10.15 -27.68 5.05
N SER A 42 10.09 -26.52 5.70
CA SER A 42 10.90 -26.23 6.89
C SER A 42 10.37 -27.04 8.08
N SER A 43 10.98 -28.19 8.36
CA SER A 43 10.89 -28.85 9.66
C SER A 43 12.02 -28.35 10.56
N CYS A 44 11.84 -28.42 11.88
CA CYS A 44 12.94 -28.17 12.80
C CYS A 44 14.10 -29.15 12.55
N VAL A 45 15.34 -28.67 12.70
CA VAL A 45 16.56 -29.47 12.47
C VAL A 45 16.67 -30.60 13.49
N SER A 46 16.33 -30.30 14.75
CA SER A 46 16.32 -31.26 15.85
C SER A 46 15.37 -30.85 16.98
N ILE A 47 15.12 -31.75 17.92
CA ILE A 47 14.33 -31.48 19.14
C ILE A 47 15.01 -30.38 19.97
N GLU A 48 16.35 -30.36 20.04
CA GLU A 48 17.08 -29.32 20.78
C GLU A 48 16.86 -27.93 20.18
N THR A 49 16.85 -27.82 18.84
CA THR A 49 16.56 -26.54 18.17
C THR A 49 15.11 -26.09 18.34
N GLU A 50 14.19 -27.04 18.46
CA GLU A 50 12.78 -26.78 18.76
C GLU A 50 12.63 -26.26 20.20
N GLU A 51 13.20 -26.93 21.19
CA GLU A 51 13.22 -26.49 22.60
C GLU A 51 13.89 -25.11 22.76
N PHE A 52 15.01 -24.89 22.07
CA PHE A 52 15.68 -23.59 22.06
C PHE A 52 14.77 -22.49 21.51
N ALA A 53 14.06 -22.74 20.40
CA ALA A 53 13.15 -21.78 19.81
C ALA A 53 11.95 -21.48 20.73
N GLU A 54 11.36 -22.51 21.36
CA GLU A 54 10.25 -22.33 22.30
C GLU A 54 10.65 -21.49 23.52
N SER A 55 11.82 -21.76 24.08
CA SER A 55 12.33 -21.07 25.27
C SER A 55 12.63 -19.58 25.00
N ASN A 56 13.24 -19.27 23.86
CA ASN A 56 13.75 -17.93 23.58
C ASN A 56 12.76 -17.04 22.83
N CYS A 57 11.90 -17.58 21.96
CA CYS A 57 10.90 -16.76 21.24
C CYS A 57 9.81 -16.19 22.16
N GLY A 58 9.58 -16.81 23.33
CA GLY A 58 8.60 -16.34 24.31
C GLY A 58 8.84 -14.91 24.82
N VAL A 59 10.06 -14.37 24.64
CA VAL A 59 10.39 -12.97 24.98
C VAL A 59 9.50 -11.96 24.26
N LEU A 60 9.02 -12.28 23.04
CA LEU A 60 8.11 -11.43 22.26
C LEU A 60 6.72 -11.30 22.88
N LEU A 61 6.32 -12.24 23.75
CA LEU A 61 5.01 -12.24 24.41
C LEU A 61 5.08 -11.72 25.85
N ASN A 62 6.28 -11.51 26.39
CA ASN A 62 6.47 -11.08 27.77
C ASN A 62 5.98 -9.64 27.97
N SER A 63 4.89 -9.46 28.72
CA SER A 63 4.27 -8.16 29.01
C SER A 63 5.13 -7.21 29.86
N SER A 64 6.20 -7.71 30.47
CA SER A 64 7.19 -6.93 31.21
C SER A 64 8.58 -6.96 30.55
N GLY A 65 8.67 -7.52 29.34
CA GLY A 65 9.91 -7.66 28.58
C GLY A 65 10.26 -6.39 27.78
N PRO A 66 11.43 -6.39 27.11
CA PRO A 66 11.89 -5.24 26.31
C PRO A 66 10.99 -4.92 25.11
N PHE A 67 10.12 -5.85 24.71
CA PHE A 67 9.19 -5.71 23.58
C PHE A 67 7.80 -5.20 23.98
N ALA A 68 7.49 -5.14 25.28
CA ALA A 68 6.15 -4.89 25.80
C ALA A 68 5.53 -3.56 25.32
N ALA A 69 6.34 -2.52 25.19
CA ALA A 69 5.90 -1.21 24.74
C ALA A 69 5.28 -1.22 23.33
N CYS A 70 5.64 -2.20 22.50
CA CYS A 70 5.16 -2.31 21.12
C CYS A 70 3.91 -3.19 20.96
N HIS A 71 3.54 -3.98 21.97
CA HIS A 71 2.44 -4.97 21.86
C HIS A 71 1.09 -4.37 21.46
N GLN A 72 0.84 -3.10 21.81
CA GLN A 72 -0.40 -2.40 21.45
C GLN A 72 -0.43 -1.93 19.99
N THR A 73 0.75 -1.76 19.39
CA THR A 73 0.94 -1.16 18.07
C THR A 73 1.20 -2.21 17.00
N VAL A 74 1.96 -3.25 17.34
CA VAL A 74 2.27 -4.40 16.49
C VAL A 74 1.90 -5.66 17.25
N ASN A 75 1.14 -6.57 16.61
CA ASN A 75 0.74 -7.82 17.24
C ASN A 75 1.92 -8.80 17.33
N PRO A 76 2.42 -9.15 18.53
CA PRO A 76 3.60 -10.00 18.67
C PRO A 76 3.32 -11.48 18.34
N LYS A 77 2.05 -11.91 18.30
CA LYS A 77 1.71 -13.33 18.09
C LYS A 77 2.17 -13.85 16.74
N PHE A 78 2.04 -13.05 15.68
CA PHE A 78 2.51 -13.44 14.35
C PHE A 78 4.03 -13.66 14.32
N TYR A 79 4.79 -12.71 14.89
CA TYR A 79 6.24 -12.78 14.96
C TYR A 79 6.73 -13.92 15.87
N TYR A 80 5.98 -14.24 16.93
CA TYR A 80 6.27 -15.38 17.80
C TYR A 80 6.20 -16.72 17.06
N GLU A 81 5.16 -16.95 16.27
CA GLU A 81 5.02 -18.19 15.49
C GLU A 81 6.12 -18.32 14.41
N GLU A 82 6.40 -17.21 13.71
CA GLU A 82 7.50 -17.17 12.73
C GLU A 82 8.87 -17.34 13.40
N CYS A 83 9.08 -16.77 14.59
CA CYS A 83 10.29 -16.96 15.38
C CYS A 83 10.54 -18.44 15.68
N LYS A 84 9.51 -19.16 16.15
CA LYS A 84 9.64 -20.60 16.44
C LYS A 84 10.08 -21.38 15.22
N LYS A 85 9.37 -21.20 14.10
CA LYS A 85 9.62 -21.91 12.84
C LYS A 85 10.99 -21.59 12.25
N TYR A 86 11.36 -20.31 12.21
CA TYR A 86 12.62 -19.86 11.60
C TYR A 86 13.83 -20.23 12.45
N THR A 87 13.73 -20.07 13.77
CA THR A 87 14.82 -20.39 14.70
C THR A 87 15.16 -21.88 14.73
N CYS A 88 14.15 -22.75 14.69
CA CYS A 88 14.37 -24.20 14.78
C CYS A 88 14.81 -24.84 13.46
N SER A 89 14.48 -24.22 12.31
CA SER A 89 14.84 -24.75 10.98
C SER A 89 16.19 -24.23 10.46
N CYS A 90 16.84 -23.36 11.22
CA CYS A 90 18.09 -22.70 10.85
C CYS A 90 19.32 -23.44 11.40
N GLU A 91 20.43 -23.44 10.65
CA GLU A 91 21.69 -24.05 11.07
C GLU A 91 22.28 -23.39 12.33
N ASN A 92 22.16 -22.06 12.44
CA ASN A 92 22.52 -21.31 13.63
C ASN A 92 21.27 -20.68 14.26
N SER A 93 20.65 -21.40 15.19
CA SER A 93 19.44 -20.94 15.88
C SER A 93 19.63 -19.58 16.59
N GLN A 94 20.83 -19.26 17.10
CA GLN A 94 21.08 -17.99 17.78
C GLN A 94 20.97 -16.79 16.81
N ASP A 95 21.62 -16.88 15.65
CA ASP A 95 21.59 -15.80 14.65
C ASP A 95 20.18 -15.62 14.07
N CYS A 96 19.49 -16.74 13.82
CA CYS A 96 18.12 -16.73 13.30
C CYS A 96 17.10 -16.19 14.31
N LEU A 97 17.24 -16.53 15.60
CA LEU A 97 16.47 -15.91 16.68
C LEU A 97 16.64 -14.38 16.67
N CYS A 98 17.89 -13.91 16.70
CA CYS A 98 18.19 -12.48 16.76
C CYS A 98 17.73 -11.71 15.52
N THR A 99 17.70 -12.39 14.37
CA THR A 99 17.14 -11.83 13.13
C THR A 99 15.64 -11.60 13.24
N VAL A 100 14.87 -12.58 13.72
CA VAL A 100 13.41 -12.43 13.84
C VAL A 100 13.03 -11.42 14.93
N LEU A 101 13.76 -11.40 16.06
CA LEU A 101 13.58 -10.37 17.07
C LEU A 101 13.85 -8.96 16.50
N GLY A 102 14.92 -8.81 15.72
CA GLY A 102 15.24 -7.56 15.01
C GLY A 102 14.14 -7.13 14.03
N ASN A 103 13.50 -8.07 13.33
CA ASN A 103 12.37 -7.77 12.44
C ASN A 103 11.16 -7.21 13.20
N TYR A 104 10.89 -7.73 14.41
CA TYR A 104 9.84 -7.17 15.26
C TYR A 104 10.19 -5.75 15.72
N VAL A 105 11.44 -5.52 16.16
CA VAL A 105 11.92 -4.17 16.53
C VAL A 105 11.79 -3.18 15.36
N LYS A 106 12.12 -3.62 14.14
CA LYS A 106 11.95 -2.80 12.93
C LYS A 106 10.48 -2.44 12.69
N ALA A 107 9.58 -3.43 12.75
CA ALA A 107 8.14 -3.19 12.59
C ALA A 107 7.57 -2.24 13.66
N CYS A 108 8.09 -2.30 14.89
CA CYS A 108 7.79 -1.33 15.94
C CYS A 108 8.28 0.08 15.58
N GLY A 109 9.51 0.19 15.06
CA GLY A 109 10.09 1.45 14.60
C GLY A 109 9.31 2.10 13.44
N GLU A 110 8.76 1.30 12.53
CA GLU A 110 7.83 1.74 11.45
C GLU A 110 6.53 2.36 12.00
N LYS A 111 6.21 2.08 13.27
CA LYS A 111 5.09 2.65 14.02
C LYS A 111 5.56 3.59 15.13
N GLU A 112 6.74 4.19 14.94
CA GLU A 112 7.35 5.20 15.83
C GLU A 112 7.59 4.71 17.28
N THR A 113 7.63 3.39 17.49
CA THR A 113 7.89 2.76 18.80
C THR A 113 9.31 2.20 18.83
N TYR A 114 10.25 2.95 19.40
CA TYR A 114 11.66 2.58 19.45
C TYR A 114 12.00 1.78 20.71
N LEU A 115 12.53 0.57 20.52
CA LEU A 115 12.87 -0.34 21.62
C LEU A 115 14.38 -0.33 21.87
N ALA A 116 14.78 -0.02 23.11
CA ALA A 116 16.17 -0.07 23.55
C ALA A 116 16.40 -1.22 24.53
N GLY A 117 17.64 -1.72 24.59
CA GLY A 117 18.04 -2.78 25.52
C GLY A 117 17.58 -4.20 25.15
N TRP A 118 16.88 -4.38 24.03
CA TRP A 118 16.34 -5.68 23.61
C TRP A 118 17.40 -6.74 23.32
N ARG A 119 18.65 -6.32 23.05
CA ARG A 119 19.78 -7.19 22.77
C ARG A 119 20.46 -7.76 24.03
N ALA A 120 20.25 -7.16 25.19
CA ALA A 120 21.00 -7.50 26.40
C ALA A 120 20.77 -8.95 26.83
N GLY A 121 21.84 -9.72 27.03
CA GLY A 121 21.79 -11.11 27.50
C GLY A 121 21.21 -12.13 26.51
N LEU A 122 20.81 -11.70 25.30
CA LEU A 122 20.26 -12.60 24.29
C LEU A 122 20.91 -12.39 22.92
N CYS A 123 20.96 -11.15 22.41
CA CYS A 123 21.44 -10.83 21.07
C CYS A 123 22.57 -9.80 21.12
N GLU A 124 23.52 -10.02 22.02
CA GLU A 124 24.62 -9.09 22.29
C GLU A 124 25.48 -8.86 21.04
N VAL A 125 25.84 -7.60 20.82
CA VAL A 125 26.64 -7.16 19.68
C VAL A 125 27.93 -6.58 20.20
N SER A 126 29.05 -7.01 19.62
CA SER A 126 30.36 -6.38 19.83
C SER A 126 30.70 -5.50 18.63
N CYS A 127 31.09 -4.26 18.89
CA CYS A 127 31.51 -3.33 17.85
C CYS A 127 33.02 -3.40 17.59
N PRO A 128 33.47 -3.23 16.34
CA PRO A 128 34.88 -3.05 16.03
C PRO A 128 35.52 -1.90 16.83
N SER A 129 36.84 -1.96 17.00
CA SER A 129 37.58 -0.96 17.76
C SER A 129 37.32 0.46 17.24
N GLY A 130 36.99 1.38 18.15
CA GLY A 130 36.69 2.79 17.84
C GLY A 130 35.21 3.09 17.58
N LEU A 131 34.37 2.06 17.38
CA LEU A 131 32.92 2.21 17.24
C LEU A 131 32.20 1.89 18.55
N VAL A 132 31.02 2.47 18.72
CA VAL A 132 30.09 2.22 19.83
C VAL A 132 28.77 1.71 19.29
N PHE A 133 28.11 0.84 20.06
CA PHE A 133 26.78 0.38 19.71
C PHE A 133 25.75 1.43 20.10
N ASP A 134 24.83 1.75 19.19
CA ASP A 134 23.70 2.65 19.41
C ASP A 134 22.41 2.03 18.86
N TYR A 135 21.28 2.30 19.52
CA TYR A 135 19.95 1.91 19.06
C TYR A 135 19.35 2.91 18.06
N LYS A 136 19.98 4.08 17.88
CA LYS A 136 19.56 5.14 16.97
C LYS A 136 20.74 5.61 16.13
N VAL A 137 21.23 4.74 15.25
CA VAL A 137 22.32 5.09 14.34
C VAL A 137 21.86 6.16 13.36
N LYS A 138 22.63 7.23 13.25
CA LYS A 138 22.41 8.29 12.26
C LYS A 138 22.97 7.84 10.92
N THR A 139 22.10 7.72 9.91
CA THR A 139 22.51 7.52 8.51
C THR A 139 23.25 8.72 7.95
N CYS A 140 22.89 9.91 8.42
CA CYS A 140 23.38 11.18 7.92
C CYS A 140 24.29 11.90 8.92
N ASN A 141 25.19 12.78 8.44
CA ASN A 141 26.17 13.49 9.27
C ASN A 141 27.02 12.56 10.18
N SER A 142 27.30 11.34 9.73
CA SER A 142 28.06 10.32 10.48
C SER A 142 29.47 10.07 9.93
N SER A 143 29.77 10.59 8.73
CA SER A 143 31.07 10.46 8.07
C SER A 143 31.64 11.81 7.64
N CYS A 144 32.96 11.90 7.49
CA CYS A 144 33.61 13.10 6.97
C CYS A 144 33.13 13.43 5.54
N ARG A 145 32.83 12.41 4.73
CA ARG A 145 32.23 12.58 3.40
C ARG A 145 30.87 13.28 3.45
N SER A 146 30.02 12.92 4.41
CA SER A 146 28.70 13.56 4.60
C SER A 146 28.79 15.03 5.04
N LEU A 147 29.94 15.44 5.60
CA LEU A 147 30.23 16.85 5.90
C LEU A 147 30.66 17.60 4.63
N SER A 148 31.53 17.01 3.82
CA SER A 148 32.12 17.67 2.64
C SER A 148 31.16 17.93 1.49
N GLN A 149 30.16 17.05 1.35
CA GLN A 149 29.23 17.06 0.23
C GLN A 149 27.81 16.88 0.74
N ARG A 150 26.82 17.31 -0.05
CA ARG A 150 25.43 17.06 0.29
C ARG A 150 25.17 15.56 0.28
N ASP A 151 24.93 15.01 1.46
CA ASP A 151 24.48 13.63 1.63
C ASP A 151 22.96 13.59 1.46
N ARG A 152 22.48 12.86 0.44
CA ARG A 152 21.04 12.69 0.19
C ARG A 152 20.35 11.91 1.31
N SER A 153 21.09 11.13 2.08
CA SER A 153 20.57 10.42 3.26
C SER A 153 20.16 11.42 4.36
N CYS A 154 20.66 12.66 4.33
CA CYS A 154 20.16 13.75 5.19
C CYS A 154 18.77 14.25 4.79
N ASP A 155 18.37 14.03 3.54
CA ASP A 155 17.11 14.55 2.99
C ASP A 155 15.93 13.57 3.23
N ILE A 156 16.19 12.41 3.85
CA ILE A 156 15.23 11.33 4.09
C ILE A 156 15.09 11.13 5.61
N GLU A 157 13.86 11.14 6.10
CA GLU A 157 13.55 10.69 7.46
C GLU A 157 13.38 9.17 7.45
N ASP A 158 14.48 8.44 7.64
CA ASP A 158 14.45 6.98 7.77
C ASP A 158 14.12 6.54 9.21
N ILE A 159 13.56 5.33 9.32
CA ILE A 159 13.34 4.67 10.61
C ILE A 159 14.70 4.36 11.24
N PRO A 160 14.99 4.88 12.46
CA PRO A 160 16.21 4.57 13.19
C PRO A 160 16.48 3.06 13.28
N VAL A 161 17.69 2.66 12.91
CA VAL A 161 18.20 1.29 13.05
C VAL A 161 19.29 1.23 14.11
N ASP A 162 19.45 0.07 14.73
CA ASP A 162 20.52 -0.18 15.67
C ASP A 162 21.80 -0.69 14.99
N GLY A 163 22.96 -0.42 15.58
CA GLY A 163 24.23 -0.81 14.98
C GLY A 163 25.43 -0.11 15.59
N CYS A 164 26.59 -0.38 15.00
CA CYS A 164 27.85 0.23 15.40
C CYS A 164 28.06 1.55 14.65
N THR A 165 28.31 2.62 15.38
CA THR A 165 28.53 3.97 14.86
C THR A 165 29.72 4.63 15.57
N CYS A 166 30.23 5.73 15.01
CA CYS A 166 31.19 6.55 15.74
C CYS A 166 30.55 7.14 17.00
N PRO A 167 31.34 7.32 18.09
CA PRO A 167 30.88 8.04 19.27
C PRO A 167 30.30 9.42 18.92
N GLU A 168 29.42 9.92 19.79
CA GLU A 168 28.82 11.23 19.59
C GLU A 168 29.87 12.33 19.39
N GLY A 169 29.72 13.13 18.32
CA GLY A 169 30.66 14.19 17.96
C GLY A 169 31.87 13.74 17.11
N MET A 170 32.00 12.45 16.82
CA MET A 170 33.03 11.90 15.93
C MET A 170 32.45 11.46 14.59
N TYR A 171 33.31 11.43 13.57
CA TYR A 171 32.95 11.14 12.19
C TYR A 171 33.89 10.09 11.61
N GLN A 172 33.36 9.20 10.78
CA GLN A 172 34.18 8.21 10.09
C GLN A 172 34.93 8.85 8.91
N ASN A 173 36.26 8.77 8.90
CA ASN A 173 37.11 9.26 7.81
C ASN A 173 37.27 8.22 6.67
N SER A 174 38.02 8.56 5.61
CA SER A 174 38.28 7.64 4.48
C SER A 174 38.95 6.30 4.84
N GLU A 175 39.63 6.23 5.98
CA GLU A 175 40.32 5.03 6.46
C GLU A 175 39.42 4.16 7.36
N GLY A 176 38.20 4.62 7.66
CA GLY A 176 37.25 3.93 8.53
C GLY A 176 37.40 4.27 10.01
N ASN A 177 38.29 5.20 10.38
CA ASN A 177 38.55 5.61 11.76
C ASN A 177 37.59 6.73 12.20
N CYS A 178 37.14 6.68 13.45
CA CYS A 178 36.34 7.75 14.06
C CYS A 178 37.26 8.88 14.53
N VAL A 179 37.12 10.05 13.91
CA VAL A 179 37.96 11.22 14.15
C VAL A 179 37.12 12.43 14.55
N GLN A 180 37.75 13.44 15.14
CA GLN A 180 37.10 14.72 15.41
C GLN A 180 36.82 15.46 14.11
N LYS A 181 35.83 16.38 14.13
CA LYS A 181 35.48 17.17 12.95
C LYS A 181 36.68 17.88 12.30
N SER A 182 37.60 18.41 13.11
CA SER A 182 38.81 19.10 12.66
C SER A 182 39.81 18.20 11.92
N GLU A 183 39.72 16.89 12.12
CA GLU A 183 40.59 15.86 11.53
C GLU A 183 39.92 15.18 10.34
N CYS A 184 38.72 15.62 9.95
CA CYS A 184 38.03 15.07 8.80
C CYS A 184 38.72 15.44 7.48
N ASP A 185 38.82 14.44 6.61
CA ASP A 185 39.13 14.56 5.21
C ASP A 185 37.98 15.21 4.43
N CYS A 186 38.32 15.94 3.37
CA CYS A 186 37.36 16.59 2.47
C CYS A 186 37.26 15.89 1.11
N TYR A 187 36.12 16.01 0.44
CA TYR A 187 35.86 15.30 -0.83
C TYR A 187 35.51 16.26 -1.99
N VAL A 188 36.21 16.14 -3.13
CA VAL A 188 35.93 16.87 -4.39
C VAL A 188 35.96 15.91 -5.57
N ASN A 189 34.86 15.79 -6.33
CA ASN A 189 34.81 14.95 -7.53
C ASN A 189 35.45 13.56 -7.32
N ASP A 190 35.14 12.94 -6.18
CA ASP A 190 35.69 11.65 -5.69
C ASP A 190 37.15 11.62 -5.23
N GLU A 191 37.88 12.73 -5.26
CA GLU A 191 39.21 12.86 -4.65
C GLU A 191 39.15 13.24 -3.17
N ILE A 192 40.08 12.68 -2.39
CA ILE A 192 40.23 12.91 -0.94
C ILE A 192 41.29 13.98 -0.67
N VAL A 193 40.89 15.04 0.02
CA VAL A 193 41.73 16.16 0.43
C VAL A 193 41.95 16.06 1.94
N GLN A 194 43.21 15.86 2.35
CA GLN A 194 43.56 15.74 3.76
C GLN A 194 43.26 17.03 4.55
N PRO A 195 42.94 16.93 5.86
CA PRO A 195 42.66 18.09 6.70
C PRO A 195 43.81 19.10 6.67
N GLY A 196 43.48 20.40 6.55
CA GLY A 196 44.43 21.50 6.44
C GLY A 196 45.10 21.66 5.06
N LYS A 197 44.91 20.73 4.12
CA LYS A 197 45.48 20.82 2.77
C LYS A 197 44.74 21.86 1.93
N SER A 198 45.50 22.68 1.20
CA SER A 198 44.95 23.64 0.23
C SER A 198 45.03 23.11 -1.21
N ILE A 199 43.95 23.22 -1.96
CA ILE A 199 43.85 22.87 -3.39
C ILE A 199 43.30 24.05 -4.21
N LEU A 200 43.39 23.97 -5.54
CA LEU A 200 42.78 24.92 -6.47
C LEU A 200 41.56 24.28 -7.12
N ILE A 201 40.41 24.94 -7.05
CA ILE A 201 39.16 24.55 -7.72
C ILE A 201 38.66 25.77 -8.49
N ASP A 202 38.57 25.70 -9.81
CA ASP A 202 38.13 26.81 -10.67
C ASP A 202 38.85 28.13 -10.34
N ASP A 203 40.18 28.09 -10.27
CA ASP A 203 41.07 29.21 -9.89
C ASP A 203 40.90 29.76 -8.45
N ASN A 204 40.08 29.12 -7.62
CA ASN A 204 39.89 29.48 -6.21
C ASN A 204 40.76 28.62 -5.29
N ARG A 205 41.42 29.26 -4.32
CA ARG A 205 42.13 28.55 -3.25
C ARG A 205 41.12 28.02 -2.23
N CYS A 206 41.02 26.70 -2.12
CA CYS A 206 40.18 26.02 -1.15
C CYS A 206 41.02 25.28 -0.13
N VAL A 207 40.68 25.40 1.15
CA VAL A 207 41.34 24.69 2.25
C VAL A 207 40.35 23.72 2.87
N CYS A 208 40.77 22.48 3.08
CA CYS A 208 39.98 21.52 3.86
C CYS A 208 40.05 21.87 5.34
N GLN A 209 38.93 22.24 5.94
CA GLN A 209 38.82 22.57 7.35
C GLN A 209 37.50 22.03 7.89
N ASP A 210 37.56 21.31 9.00
CA ASP A 210 36.38 20.74 9.68
C ASP A 210 35.52 19.82 8.78
N GLY A 211 36.17 19.06 7.89
CA GLY A 211 35.51 18.22 6.88
C GLY A 211 34.82 19.00 5.76
N LEU A 212 35.00 20.31 5.68
CA LEU A 212 34.41 21.21 4.68
C LEU A 212 35.50 21.86 3.82
N LEU A 213 35.23 22.01 2.54
CA LEU A 213 36.10 22.80 1.66
C LEU A 213 35.73 24.26 1.72
N LEU A 214 36.58 25.02 2.41
CA LEU A 214 36.47 26.46 2.52
C LEU A 214 37.26 27.10 1.38
N CYS A 215 36.57 27.39 0.28
CA CYS A 215 37.10 28.19 -0.80
C CYS A 215 37.11 29.66 -0.39
N GLN A 216 38.28 30.29 -0.43
CA GLN A 216 38.35 31.74 -0.45
C GLN A 216 37.68 32.17 -1.75
N THR A 217 36.42 32.58 -1.70
CA THR A 217 35.76 33.21 -2.83
C THR A 217 36.54 34.48 -3.18
N PRO A 218 37.10 34.61 -4.39
CA PRO A 218 37.09 35.91 -5.02
C PRO A 218 35.61 36.31 -5.13
N LEU A 219 35.28 37.55 -4.78
CA LEU A 219 34.03 38.14 -5.26
C LEU A 219 34.09 38.11 -6.78
N ASP A 220 33.52 37.11 -7.43
CA ASP A 220 33.46 37.07 -8.89
C ASP A 220 32.04 36.79 -9.37
N LEU A 221 31.37 37.91 -9.70
CA LEU A 221 30.54 38.23 -10.88
C LEU A 221 29.67 37.16 -11.60
N THR A 222 29.82 35.86 -11.39
CA THR A 222 29.05 34.80 -12.09
C THR A 222 27.68 34.54 -11.49
N ILE A 223 27.49 34.79 -10.18
CA ILE A 223 26.20 34.58 -9.49
C ILE A 223 25.13 35.59 -9.93
N GLN A 224 25.50 36.73 -10.52
CA GLN A 224 24.53 37.68 -11.06
C GLN A 224 23.80 37.17 -12.31
N ASN A 225 24.33 36.14 -12.99
CA ASN A 225 23.73 35.61 -14.21
C ASN A 225 22.89 34.36 -13.94
N CYS A 226 21.70 34.58 -13.38
CA CYS A 226 20.70 33.53 -13.30
C CYS A 226 20.26 33.08 -14.70
N SER A 227 20.19 31.77 -14.90
CA SER A 227 19.82 31.14 -16.17
C SER A 227 18.35 30.74 -16.19
N ARG A 228 17.80 30.46 -17.38
CA ARG A 228 16.44 29.89 -17.56
C ARG A 228 15.30 30.75 -16.98
N GLY A 229 15.44 32.08 -17.09
CA GLY A 229 14.42 33.05 -16.72
C GLY A 229 14.33 33.37 -15.22
N ALA A 230 15.27 32.87 -14.41
CA ALA A 230 15.33 33.19 -12.98
C ALA A 230 15.98 34.58 -12.74
N GLU A 231 15.62 35.21 -11.62
CA GLU A 231 16.17 36.47 -11.11
C GLU A 231 17.09 36.22 -9.92
N TYR A 232 18.21 36.95 -9.85
CA TYR A 232 19.10 36.87 -8.70
C TYR A 232 18.58 37.75 -7.57
N VAL A 233 18.46 37.14 -6.38
CA VAL A 233 18.06 37.84 -5.15
C VAL A 233 19.31 38.02 -4.28
N ASP A 234 19.70 39.28 -4.09
CA ASP A 234 20.73 39.65 -3.11
C ASP A 234 20.10 40.19 -1.84
N CYS A 235 20.19 39.43 -0.74
CA CYS A 235 19.72 39.86 0.57
C CYS A 235 20.48 41.05 1.18
N LYS A 236 21.51 41.59 0.51
CA LYS A 236 22.07 42.92 0.83
C LYS A 236 21.15 44.06 0.39
N ASP A 237 20.32 43.86 -0.63
CA ASP A 237 19.38 44.89 -1.08
C ASP A 237 18.28 45.04 -0.03
N PRO A 238 18.10 46.22 0.58
CA PRO A 238 17.01 46.46 1.54
C PRO A 238 15.61 46.33 0.91
N LYS A 239 15.50 46.31 -0.42
CA LYS A 239 14.26 46.03 -1.17
C LYS A 239 14.09 44.56 -1.56
N ALA A 240 15.06 43.68 -1.26
CA ALA A 240 14.95 42.27 -1.56
C ALA A 240 13.74 41.67 -0.84
N GLN A 241 12.74 41.29 -1.62
CA GLN A 241 11.58 40.57 -1.12
C GLN A 241 11.99 39.14 -0.76
N ARG A 242 11.37 38.57 0.28
CA ARG A 242 11.50 37.14 0.58
C ARG A 242 10.94 36.35 -0.60
N ARG A 243 11.68 35.34 -1.05
CA ARG A 243 11.32 34.51 -2.21
C ARG A 243 11.32 33.05 -1.81
N THR A 244 10.17 32.42 -1.96
CA THR A 244 10.01 30.96 -1.91
C THR A 244 9.92 30.45 -3.34
N GLU A 245 10.63 29.38 -3.63
CA GLU A 245 10.59 28.78 -4.96
C GLU A 245 9.35 27.90 -5.09
N ARG A 246 8.42 28.29 -5.96
CA ARG A 246 7.23 27.50 -6.29
C ARG A 246 7.46 26.70 -7.57
N THR A 247 7.00 25.46 -7.57
CA THR A 247 7.03 24.59 -8.75
C THR A 247 5.62 24.41 -9.32
N CYS A 248 5.51 23.86 -10.52
CA CYS A 248 4.21 23.48 -11.08
C CYS A 248 3.42 22.52 -10.17
N SER A 249 4.11 21.63 -9.46
CA SER A 249 3.50 20.68 -8.52
C SER A 249 3.03 21.32 -7.20
N THR A 250 3.67 22.40 -6.75
CA THR A 250 3.34 23.07 -5.48
C THR A 250 2.51 24.34 -5.65
N ARG A 251 2.09 24.67 -6.88
CA ARG A 251 1.34 25.89 -7.22
C ARG A 251 0.05 26.09 -6.41
N ASN A 252 -0.64 25.01 -6.05
CA ASN A 252 -1.90 25.05 -5.31
C ASN A 252 -1.71 24.90 -3.79
N ILE A 253 -0.48 24.79 -3.31
CA ILE A 253 -0.18 24.72 -1.88
C ILE A 253 -0.14 26.15 -1.34
N PRO A 254 -0.95 26.50 -0.32
CA PRO A 254 -0.88 27.80 0.33
C PRO A 254 0.52 28.05 0.90
N ASP A 255 1.09 29.25 0.71
CA ASP A 255 2.34 29.60 1.38
C ASP A 255 2.09 29.72 2.87
N PHE A 256 2.79 28.92 3.68
CA PHE A 256 2.89 29.15 5.11
C PHE A 256 3.94 30.25 5.34
N GLU A 257 3.51 31.50 5.31
CA GLU A 257 4.35 32.66 5.67
C GLU A 257 4.66 32.63 7.18
N GLY A 258 5.72 31.92 7.57
CA GLY A 258 6.30 31.95 8.91
C GLY A 258 7.82 32.14 8.84
N ASP A 259 8.31 33.30 9.27
CA ASP A 259 9.68 33.65 9.71
C ASP A 259 10.93 33.05 9.01
N LEU A 260 10.86 32.70 7.73
CA LEU A 260 12.04 32.28 6.98
C LEU A 260 12.98 33.47 6.66
N PRO A 261 14.28 33.38 6.96
CA PRO A 261 15.26 34.41 6.64
C PRO A 261 15.49 34.52 5.12
N CYS A 262 15.79 35.72 4.62
CA CYS A 262 16.16 35.93 3.22
C CYS A 262 17.39 35.09 2.87
N LYS A 263 17.30 34.31 1.79
CA LYS A 263 18.40 33.52 1.26
C LYS A 263 18.82 34.05 -0.11
N ARG A 264 20.12 34.26 -0.32
CA ARG A 264 20.67 34.66 -1.62
C ARG A 264 20.54 33.51 -2.61
N GLY A 265 20.14 33.80 -3.85
CA GLY A 265 20.02 32.77 -4.88
C GLY A 265 19.24 33.22 -6.12
N CYS A 266 19.07 32.29 -7.07
CA CYS A 266 18.27 32.47 -8.26
C CYS A 266 16.86 31.94 -8.05
N TYR A 267 15.86 32.82 -8.13
CA TYR A 267 14.45 32.49 -7.94
C TYR A 267 13.65 32.77 -9.20
N CYS A 268 12.52 32.11 -9.39
CA CYS A 268 11.60 32.55 -10.44
C CYS A 268 11.02 33.93 -10.09
N PRO A 269 10.79 34.80 -11.09
CA PRO A 269 10.15 36.09 -10.88
C PRO A 269 8.79 35.94 -10.16
N VAL A 270 8.37 36.98 -9.45
CA VAL A 270 7.09 36.99 -8.72
C VAL A 270 5.95 36.62 -9.66
N GLY A 271 5.15 35.62 -9.25
CA GLY A 271 4.02 35.11 -10.02
C GLY A 271 4.37 34.01 -11.03
N MET A 272 5.64 33.69 -11.23
CA MET A 272 6.09 32.55 -12.04
C MET A 272 6.38 31.31 -11.18
N VAL A 273 6.37 30.14 -11.82
CA VAL A 273 6.69 28.86 -11.20
C VAL A 273 7.75 28.11 -12.00
N ARG A 274 8.52 27.26 -11.33
CA ARG A 274 9.54 26.43 -11.98
C ARG A 274 8.94 25.10 -12.45
N ASN A 275 9.17 24.75 -13.71
CA ASN A 275 8.78 23.44 -14.25
C ASN A 275 9.84 22.36 -13.95
N SER A 276 9.54 21.11 -14.32
CA SER A 276 10.43 19.94 -14.17
C SER A 276 11.79 20.09 -14.87
N LYS A 277 11.87 20.92 -15.93
CA LYS A 277 13.10 21.22 -16.69
C LYS A 277 13.91 22.37 -16.07
N GLY A 278 13.46 22.92 -14.94
CA GLY A 278 14.13 24.00 -14.24
C GLY A 278 13.93 25.39 -14.85
N ILE A 279 12.94 25.57 -15.73
CA ILE A 279 12.62 26.83 -16.42
C ILE A 279 11.47 27.54 -15.68
N CYS A 280 11.58 28.86 -15.52
CA CYS A 280 10.50 29.69 -15.00
C CYS A 280 9.44 29.92 -16.08
N ILE A 281 8.22 29.47 -15.82
CA ILE A 281 7.09 29.56 -16.74
C ILE A 281 5.88 30.18 -16.04
N HIS A 282 4.90 30.62 -16.82
CA HIS A 282 3.65 31.07 -16.22
C HIS A 282 2.94 29.85 -15.62
N PRO A 283 2.43 29.95 -14.38
CA PRO A 283 1.32 29.16 -13.87
C PRO A 283 0.44 28.31 -14.80
N ASP A 284 -0.15 28.96 -15.81
CA ASP A 284 -1.12 28.36 -16.71
C ASP A 284 -0.46 27.47 -17.78
N ASP A 285 0.85 27.56 -17.95
CA ASP A 285 1.66 26.77 -18.88
C ASP A 285 2.19 25.48 -18.23
N CYS A 286 1.80 25.19 -16.99
CA CYS A 286 2.24 23.99 -16.29
C CYS A 286 1.67 22.70 -16.94
N PRO A 287 2.48 21.65 -17.10
CA PRO A 287 2.00 20.34 -17.52
C PRO A 287 1.20 19.66 -16.41
N CYS A 288 0.31 18.73 -16.78
CA CYS A 288 -0.42 17.88 -15.83
C CYS A 288 0.35 16.59 -15.56
N SER A 289 0.28 16.04 -14.35
CA SER A 289 0.86 14.75 -14.00
C SER A 289 -0.20 13.65 -13.87
N PHE A 290 0.07 12.47 -14.43
CA PHE A 290 -0.76 11.26 -14.25
C PHE A 290 0.08 10.00 -14.44
N GLY A 291 0.08 9.10 -13.45
CA GLY A 291 0.82 7.83 -13.50
C GLY A 291 2.31 8.00 -13.82
N ASP A 292 2.99 8.85 -13.04
CA ASP A 292 4.41 9.21 -13.18
C ASP A 292 4.84 9.83 -14.51
N ARG A 293 3.89 10.27 -15.34
CA ARG A 293 4.15 10.96 -16.62
C ARG A 293 3.61 12.38 -16.60
N GLU A 294 4.31 13.26 -17.33
CA GLU A 294 3.88 14.64 -17.59
C GLU A 294 3.19 14.76 -18.95
N TYR A 295 2.09 15.51 -18.96
CA TYR A 295 1.24 15.75 -20.12
C TYR A 295 1.18 17.24 -20.41
N GLU A 296 1.49 17.61 -21.65
CA GLU A 296 1.41 18.99 -22.13
C GLU A 296 -0.03 19.49 -22.17
N GLN A 297 -0.21 20.81 -22.20
CA GLN A 297 -1.55 21.41 -22.27
C GLN A 297 -2.33 20.92 -23.48
N GLY A 298 -3.59 20.55 -23.26
CA GLY A 298 -4.46 19.98 -24.29
C GLY A 298 -4.30 18.48 -24.52
N SER A 299 -3.36 17.81 -23.84
CA SER A 299 -3.27 16.35 -23.89
C SER A 299 -4.52 15.71 -23.30
N VAL A 300 -4.94 14.59 -23.88
CA VAL A 300 -6.10 13.82 -23.44
C VAL A 300 -5.64 12.43 -22.97
N THR A 301 -6.13 12.00 -21.81
CA THR A 301 -5.97 10.64 -21.28
C THR A 301 -7.32 10.06 -20.89
N SER A 302 -7.44 8.73 -20.81
CA SER A 302 -8.68 8.05 -20.44
C SER A 302 -8.57 7.45 -19.04
N VAL A 303 -9.55 7.74 -18.18
CA VAL A 303 -9.71 7.13 -16.86
C VAL A 303 -11.08 6.42 -16.81
N GLY A 304 -11.07 5.09 -16.84
CA GLY A 304 -12.29 4.31 -17.04
C GLY A 304 -12.90 4.60 -18.42
N CYS A 305 -14.15 5.07 -18.44
CA CYS A 305 -14.85 5.54 -19.65
C CYS A 305 -14.77 7.06 -19.84
N ASN A 306 -14.07 7.77 -18.95
CA ASN A 306 -13.98 9.23 -18.98
C ASN A 306 -12.74 9.70 -19.70
N GLU A 307 -12.89 10.77 -20.48
CA GLU A 307 -11.78 11.48 -21.13
C GLU A 307 -11.39 12.68 -20.27
N CYS A 308 -10.12 12.73 -19.91
CA CYS A 308 -9.51 13.77 -19.08
C CYS A 308 -8.56 14.60 -19.95
N THR A 309 -8.85 15.89 -20.07
CA THR A 309 -8.00 16.84 -20.80
C THR A 309 -7.17 17.66 -19.82
N CYS A 310 -5.87 17.79 -20.10
CA CYS A 310 -4.98 18.65 -19.33
C CYS A 310 -5.24 20.12 -19.66
N ILE A 311 -5.72 20.90 -18.69
CA ILE A 311 -6.02 22.32 -18.85
C ILE A 311 -5.35 23.08 -17.71
N LYS A 312 -4.38 23.94 -18.05
CA LYS A 312 -3.68 24.81 -17.09
C LYS A 312 -3.09 24.07 -15.88
N GLY A 313 -2.43 22.93 -16.13
CA GLY A 313 -1.85 22.09 -15.08
C GLY A 313 -2.84 21.30 -14.23
N SER A 314 -4.12 21.25 -14.59
CA SER A 314 -5.16 20.45 -13.92
C SER A 314 -5.93 19.57 -14.90
N TRP A 315 -6.41 18.41 -14.42
CA TRP A 315 -7.23 17.51 -15.20
C TRP A 315 -8.70 17.95 -15.20
N ASN A 316 -9.25 18.17 -16.39
CA ASN A 316 -10.68 18.36 -16.61
C ASN A 316 -11.24 17.11 -17.29
N CYS A 317 -12.03 16.33 -16.55
CA CYS A 317 -12.55 15.04 -16.99
C CYS A 317 -14.04 15.11 -17.28
N THR A 318 -14.50 14.33 -18.26
CA THR A 318 -15.92 14.02 -18.44
C THR A 318 -16.46 13.29 -17.20
N GLN A 319 -17.76 13.40 -16.97
CA GLN A 319 -18.47 12.76 -15.85
C GLN A 319 -19.48 11.73 -16.36
N ASN A 320 -18.99 10.80 -17.17
CA ASN A 320 -19.76 9.66 -17.65
C ASN A 320 -19.76 8.57 -16.58
N GLU A 321 -20.92 7.97 -16.36
CA GLU A 321 -21.07 6.80 -15.51
C GLU A 321 -20.53 5.57 -16.26
N CYS A 322 -19.51 4.93 -15.67
CA CYS A 322 -18.80 3.81 -16.31
C CYS A 322 -19.32 2.46 -15.82
N GLN A 323 -19.21 1.43 -16.64
CA GLN A 323 -19.50 0.06 -16.21
C GLN A 323 -18.65 -0.31 -14.98
N SER A 324 -19.28 -0.97 -14.02
CA SER A 324 -18.61 -1.49 -12.82
C SER A 324 -18.47 -3.00 -12.92
N THR A 325 -17.44 -3.57 -12.28
CA THR A 325 -17.19 -5.01 -12.30
C THR A 325 -16.92 -5.55 -10.90
N CYS A 326 -17.57 -6.66 -10.55
CA CYS A 326 -17.35 -7.44 -9.34
C CYS A 326 -16.76 -8.80 -9.73
N HIS A 327 -15.88 -9.34 -8.90
CA HIS A 327 -15.20 -10.60 -9.14
C HIS A 327 -15.23 -11.50 -7.91
N ILE A 328 -15.33 -12.80 -8.14
CA ILE A 328 -14.93 -13.82 -7.19
C ILE A 328 -13.97 -14.80 -7.85
N TYR A 329 -12.88 -15.17 -7.16
CA TYR A 329 -11.83 -16.04 -7.71
C TYR A 329 -11.13 -16.83 -6.60
N GLY A 330 -10.36 -17.85 -6.98
CA GLY A 330 -9.58 -18.66 -6.02
C GLY A 330 -10.45 -19.28 -4.92
N GLU A 331 -9.97 -19.21 -3.68
CA GLU A 331 -10.64 -19.65 -2.45
C GLU A 331 -11.33 -18.45 -1.80
N GLY A 332 -12.58 -18.22 -2.17
CA GLY A 332 -13.41 -17.21 -1.53
C GLY A 332 -13.04 -15.73 -1.72
N HIS A 333 -12.01 -15.37 -2.49
CA HIS A 333 -11.64 -13.96 -2.67
C HIS A 333 -12.65 -13.22 -3.54
N VAL A 334 -13.25 -12.16 -2.98
CA VAL A 334 -14.23 -11.30 -3.63
C VAL A 334 -13.67 -9.89 -3.76
N ARG A 335 -13.89 -9.28 -4.92
CA ARG A 335 -13.69 -7.85 -5.16
C ARG A 335 -14.99 -7.24 -5.63
N THR A 336 -15.51 -6.28 -4.88
CA THR A 336 -16.81 -5.64 -5.09
C THR A 336 -16.76 -4.60 -6.22
N PHE A 337 -17.92 -4.06 -6.61
CA PHE A 337 -18.04 -3.07 -7.69
C PHE A 337 -17.36 -1.72 -7.37
N ASP A 338 -17.29 -1.34 -6.10
CA ASP A 338 -16.59 -0.15 -5.60
C ASP A 338 -15.09 -0.40 -5.37
N GLY A 339 -14.61 -1.61 -5.64
CA GLY A 339 -13.19 -1.96 -5.60
C GLY A 339 -12.67 -2.41 -4.25
N GLU A 340 -13.54 -2.64 -3.26
CA GLU A 340 -13.21 -3.23 -1.97
C GLU A 340 -13.00 -4.75 -2.10
N SER A 341 -12.03 -5.29 -1.37
CA SER A 341 -11.70 -6.72 -1.41
C SER A 341 -11.91 -7.37 -0.05
N TYR A 342 -12.40 -8.62 -0.05
CA TYR A 342 -12.54 -9.45 1.14
C TYR A 342 -12.42 -10.94 0.79
N SER A 343 -12.21 -11.79 1.78
CA SER A 343 -12.18 -13.25 1.62
C SER A 343 -13.36 -13.88 2.31
N PHE A 344 -14.06 -14.79 1.62
CA PHE A 344 -15.22 -15.50 2.12
C PHE A 344 -15.23 -16.97 1.66
N ASP A 345 -14.87 -17.85 2.58
CA ASP A 345 -14.80 -19.31 2.34
C ASP A 345 -16.06 -20.04 2.81
N GLY A 346 -17.21 -19.65 2.25
CA GLY A 346 -18.47 -20.36 2.44
C GLY A 346 -18.46 -21.71 1.72
N LEU A 347 -18.72 -22.80 2.46
CA LEU A 347 -18.89 -24.16 1.91
C LEU A 347 -20.31 -24.43 1.38
N CYS A 348 -21.24 -23.49 1.59
CA CYS A 348 -22.62 -23.56 1.11
C CYS A 348 -22.80 -22.72 -0.16
N GLN A 349 -23.93 -22.89 -0.84
CA GLN A 349 -24.39 -21.94 -1.85
C GLN A 349 -24.77 -20.60 -1.18
N TYR A 350 -24.29 -19.48 -1.73
CA TYR A 350 -24.60 -18.13 -1.25
C TYR A 350 -24.96 -17.18 -2.38
N THR A 351 -25.64 -16.08 -2.03
CA THR A 351 -25.92 -14.98 -2.96
C THR A 351 -24.62 -14.25 -3.29
N PHE A 352 -24.19 -14.34 -4.55
CA PHE A 352 -23.12 -13.51 -5.07
C PHE A 352 -23.62 -12.13 -5.49
N LEU A 353 -24.81 -12.02 -6.06
CA LEU A 353 -25.40 -10.74 -6.45
C LEU A 353 -26.92 -10.84 -6.54
N GLU A 354 -27.66 -9.89 -5.97
CA GLU A 354 -29.13 -9.83 -6.13
C GLU A 354 -29.66 -8.41 -6.04
N ASP A 355 -30.85 -8.18 -6.61
CA ASP A 355 -31.62 -6.94 -6.45
C ASP A 355 -32.77 -7.06 -5.42
N TYR A 356 -32.87 -8.21 -4.74
CA TYR A 356 -33.85 -8.51 -3.69
C TYR A 356 -33.42 -7.90 -2.35
N CYS A 357 -33.40 -6.56 -2.27
CA CYS A 357 -32.96 -5.84 -1.07
C CYS A 357 -34.05 -5.79 0.02
N GLY A 358 -34.41 -6.95 0.58
CA GLY A 358 -35.44 -7.08 1.62
C GLY A 358 -36.89 -6.95 1.12
N GLN A 359 -37.09 -6.79 -0.19
CA GLN A 359 -38.39 -6.76 -0.84
C GLN A 359 -38.67 -8.11 -1.52
N GLU A 360 -39.94 -8.53 -1.57
CA GLU A 360 -40.34 -9.79 -2.25
C GLU A 360 -40.21 -9.73 -3.78
N ASN A 361 -40.05 -8.53 -4.36
CA ASN A 361 -40.00 -8.31 -5.80
C ASN A 361 -38.58 -7.92 -6.27
N GLY A 362 -37.82 -8.89 -6.76
CA GLY A 362 -36.55 -8.68 -7.49
C GLY A 362 -36.61 -9.27 -8.89
N THR A 363 -35.66 -8.91 -9.74
CA THR A 363 -35.59 -9.30 -11.15
C THR A 363 -34.49 -10.33 -11.43
N PHE A 364 -33.44 -10.39 -10.61
CA PHE A 364 -32.35 -11.33 -10.81
C PHE A 364 -31.61 -11.71 -9.53
N ARG A 365 -31.06 -12.92 -9.52
CA ARG A 365 -30.20 -13.42 -8.45
C ARG A 365 -29.11 -14.31 -9.00
N ILE A 366 -27.87 -14.03 -8.63
CA ILE A 366 -26.70 -14.82 -8.98
C ILE A 366 -26.21 -15.49 -7.71
N LEU A 367 -26.27 -16.81 -7.70
CA LEU A 367 -25.80 -17.66 -6.63
C LEU A 367 -24.48 -18.30 -7.03
N THR A 368 -23.58 -18.46 -6.07
CA THR A 368 -22.33 -19.19 -6.28
C THR A 368 -22.14 -20.20 -5.15
N GLU A 369 -21.53 -21.32 -5.50
CA GLU A 369 -21.23 -22.43 -4.59
C GLU A 369 -19.82 -22.94 -4.88
N SER A 370 -18.99 -23.00 -3.85
CA SER A 370 -17.62 -23.53 -3.94
C SER A 370 -17.66 -25.06 -4.04
N VAL A 371 -17.00 -25.64 -5.04
CA VAL A 371 -16.91 -27.10 -5.23
C VAL A 371 -15.51 -27.57 -4.81
N PRO A 372 -15.38 -28.32 -3.70
CA PRO A 372 -14.09 -28.73 -3.17
C PRO A 372 -13.41 -29.83 -4.00
N CYS A 373 -12.07 -29.84 -4.00
CA CYS A 373 -11.25 -30.93 -4.52
C CYS A 373 -11.27 -32.13 -3.56
N CYS A 374 -11.33 -33.35 -4.08
CA CYS A 374 -11.41 -34.58 -3.27
C CYS A 374 -10.23 -34.81 -2.28
N GLU A 375 -9.06 -34.21 -2.51
CA GLU A 375 -7.85 -34.52 -1.74
C GLU A 375 -7.49 -33.50 -0.65
N ASN A 376 -7.89 -32.22 -0.75
CA ASN A 376 -7.35 -31.16 0.13
C ASN A 376 -8.37 -30.14 0.67
N GLY A 377 -9.67 -30.27 0.36
CA GLY A 377 -10.70 -29.30 0.80
C GLY A 377 -10.64 -27.91 0.13
N LEU A 378 -9.67 -27.67 -0.75
CA LEU A 378 -9.53 -26.45 -1.56
C LEU A 378 -10.65 -26.36 -2.62
N THR A 379 -11.03 -25.15 -3.04
CA THR A 379 -12.07 -24.95 -4.08
C THR A 379 -11.49 -25.18 -5.48
N CYS A 380 -11.87 -26.29 -6.12
CA CYS A 380 -11.41 -26.66 -7.47
C CYS A 380 -12.21 -25.97 -8.59
N SER A 381 -13.50 -25.76 -8.34
CA SER A 381 -14.41 -25.12 -9.29
C SER A 381 -15.54 -24.43 -8.55
N ARG A 382 -16.31 -23.60 -9.25
CA ARG A 382 -17.52 -23.00 -8.72
C ARG A 382 -18.72 -23.38 -9.57
N LYS A 383 -19.82 -23.71 -8.90
CA LYS A 383 -21.13 -23.79 -9.53
C LYS A 383 -21.79 -22.43 -9.42
N VAL A 384 -22.24 -21.90 -10.55
CA VAL A 384 -22.92 -20.60 -10.61
C VAL A 384 -24.35 -20.82 -11.08
N VAL A 385 -25.30 -20.21 -10.39
CA VAL A 385 -26.72 -20.25 -10.77
C VAL A 385 -27.19 -18.82 -10.96
N VAL A 386 -27.59 -18.49 -12.18
CA VAL A 386 -28.21 -17.21 -12.52
C VAL A 386 -29.71 -17.44 -12.62
N ALA A 387 -30.45 -17.00 -11.61
CA ALA A 387 -31.90 -16.88 -11.65
C ALA A 387 -32.25 -15.53 -12.27
N PHE A 388 -32.93 -15.56 -13.42
CA PHE A 388 -33.37 -14.37 -14.13
C PHE A 388 -34.79 -14.58 -14.63
N GLN A 389 -35.74 -13.82 -14.09
CA GLN A 389 -37.17 -14.04 -14.31
C GLN A 389 -37.56 -15.52 -14.03
N ASP A 390 -38.21 -16.20 -14.98
CA ASP A 390 -38.66 -17.60 -14.83
C ASP A 390 -37.60 -18.65 -15.24
N GLN A 391 -36.35 -18.22 -15.46
CA GLN A 391 -35.26 -19.06 -15.98
C GLN A 391 -34.12 -19.19 -14.98
N ASN A 392 -33.60 -20.41 -14.85
CA ASN A 392 -32.38 -20.71 -14.11
C ASN A 392 -31.28 -21.15 -15.09
N ILE A 393 -30.21 -20.37 -15.18
CA ILE A 393 -29.01 -20.68 -15.96
C ILE A 393 -27.96 -21.21 -15.00
N VAL A 394 -27.60 -22.47 -15.15
CA VAL A 394 -26.62 -23.15 -14.30
C VAL A 394 -25.32 -23.31 -15.07
N LEU A 395 -24.22 -22.82 -14.51
CA LEU A 395 -22.87 -22.98 -15.02
C LEU A 395 -22.13 -23.93 -14.08
N GLN A 396 -21.80 -25.12 -14.57
CA GLN A 396 -21.18 -26.19 -13.80
C GLN A 396 -20.41 -27.14 -14.74
N ASP A 397 -19.30 -27.70 -14.27
CA ASP A 397 -18.48 -28.69 -15.01
C ASP A 397 -18.09 -28.22 -16.43
N GLY A 398 -17.78 -26.93 -16.55
CA GLY A 398 -17.43 -26.26 -17.81
C GLY A 398 -18.56 -26.17 -18.85
N LYS A 399 -19.80 -26.46 -18.45
CA LYS A 399 -21.01 -26.44 -19.30
C LYS A 399 -22.02 -25.44 -18.78
N VAL A 400 -22.96 -25.06 -19.66
CA VAL A 400 -24.13 -24.25 -19.31
C VAL A 400 -25.39 -25.06 -19.55
N THR A 401 -26.25 -25.16 -18.54
CA THR A 401 -27.58 -25.77 -18.65
C THR A 401 -28.63 -24.73 -18.27
N ALA A 402 -29.65 -24.58 -19.12
CA ALA A 402 -30.78 -23.69 -18.84
C ALA A 402 -32.00 -24.54 -18.45
N VAL A 403 -32.63 -24.21 -17.32
CA VAL A 403 -33.81 -24.89 -16.80
C VAL A 403 -34.95 -23.86 -16.70
N GLN A 404 -36.10 -24.19 -17.31
CA GLN A 404 -37.30 -23.37 -17.25
C GLN A 404 -38.11 -23.77 -16.01
N THR A 405 -38.48 -22.80 -15.16
CA THR A 405 -38.98 -23.09 -13.80
C THR A 405 -40.49 -23.36 -13.74
N THR A 406 -41.22 -23.11 -14.83
CA THR A 406 -42.67 -23.34 -14.92
C THR A 406 -43.05 -24.10 -16.20
N GLU A 407 -43.82 -25.18 -16.06
CA GLU A 407 -44.67 -25.73 -17.13
C GLU A 407 -45.77 -24.71 -17.44
N ASN A 408 -45.48 -23.66 -18.23
CA ASN A 408 -46.53 -22.79 -18.73
C ASN A 408 -46.62 -22.93 -20.26
N THR A 409 -47.71 -23.58 -20.68
CA THR A 409 -48.15 -23.72 -22.07
C THR A 409 -48.67 -22.39 -22.60
N ASP A 410 -47.77 -21.46 -22.91
CA ASP A 410 -48.09 -20.33 -23.78
C ASP A 410 -46.94 -20.06 -24.75
N CYS A 411 -47.10 -20.58 -25.96
CA CYS A 411 -46.15 -20.44 -27.05
C CYS A 411 -46.33 -19.07 -27.72
N GLU A 412 -45.88 -17.98 -27.09
CA GLU A 412 -45.61 -16.70 -27.76
C GLU A 412 -44.88 -15.72 -26.82
N ARG A 413 -43.55 -15.85 -26.69
CA ARG A 413 -42.68 -14.71 -26.33
C ARG A 413 -41.43 -14.71 -27.19
N ASP A 414 -41.48 -13.88 -28.22
CA ASP A 414 -40.37 -13.47 -29.06
C ASP A 414 -39.45 -12.53 -28.25
N GLY A 415 -38.15 -12.84 -28.21
CA GLY A 415 -37.12 -12.11 -27.47
C GLY A 415 -36.25 -13.01 -26.58
N THR A 416 -35.04 -13.33 -27.03
CA THR A 416 -34.05 -14.07 -26.24
C THR A 416 -33.67 -13.27 -24.98
N LEU A 417 -34.09 -13.73 -23.80
CA LEU A 417 -33.86 -13.07 -22.50
C LEU A 417 -32.38 -13.00 -22.10
N TYR A 418 -31.54 -13.87 -22.68
CA TYR A 418 -30.10 -13.87 -22.49
C TYR A 418 -29.40 -14.43 -23.74
N SER A 419 -28.10 -14.15 -23.88
CA SER A 419 -27.21 -14.78 -24.87
C SER A 419 -26.00 -15.40 -24.19
N ILE A 420 -25.57 -16.57 -24.69
CA ILE A 420 -24.39 -17.28 -24.20
C ILE A 420 -23.35 -17.31 -25.31
N HIS A 421 -22.15 -16.88 -24.99
CA HIS A 421 -21.01 -16.91 -25.90
C HIS A 421 -19.81 -17.58 -25.23
N THR A 422 -19.11 -18.43 -25.97
CA THR A 422 -17.82 -18.97 -25.54
C THR A 422 -16.73 -18.18 -26.26
N VAL A 423 -15.86 -17.51 -25.50
CA VAL A 423 -14.73 -16.74 -26.04
C VAL A 423 -13.45 -17.24 -25.38
N GLY A 424 -12.64 -17.99 -26.13
CA GLY A 424 -11.45 -18.64 -25.59
C GLY A 424 -11.81 -19.65 -24.49
N LEU A 425 -11.22 -19.46 -23.29
CA LEU A 425 -11.50 -20.27 -22.11
C LEU A 425 -12.76 -19.85 -21.35
N TYR A 426 -13.29 -18.66 -21.64
CA TYR A 426 -14.38 -18.06 -20.86
C TYR A 426 -15.76 -18.37 -21.47
N LEU A 427 -16.73 -18.60 -20.58
CA LEU A 427 -18.16 -18.57 -20.87
C LEU A 427 -18.72 -17.21 -20.46
N ILE A 428 -19.42 -16.55 -21.39
CA ILE A 428 -19.99 -15.23 -21.20
C ILE A 428 -21.51 -15.35 -21.33
N VAL A 429 -22.24 -15.01 -20.27
CA VAL A 429 -23.69 -14.92 -20.25
C VAL A 429 -24.09 -13.45 -20.21
N LYS A 430 -24.79 -12.97 -21.23
CA LYS A 430 -25.30 -11.60 -21.30
C LYS A 430 -26.81 -11.63 -21.08
N LEU A 431 -27.28 -10.98 -20.04
CA LEU A 431 -28.71 -10.84 -19.76
C LEU A 431 -29.26 -9.60 -20.49
N ALA A 432 -30.52 -9.66 -20.94
CA ALA A 432 -31.18 -8.55 -21.62
C ALA A 432 -31.27 -7.27 -20.75
N ASN A 433 -31.22 -7.41 -19.43
CA ASN A 433 -31.19 -6.30 -18.49
C ASN A 433 -29.79 -5.65 -18.33
N GLY A 434 -28.80 -5.99 -19.16
CA GLY A 434 -27.49 -5.32 -19.17
C GLY A 434 -26.46 -5.89 -18.19
N ILE A 435 -26.77 -7.01 -17.53
CA ILE A 435 -25.83 -7.72 -16.66
C ILE A 435 -25.04 -8.72 -17.50
N ILE A 436 -23.71 -8.71 -17.36
CA ILE A 436 -22.82 -9.62 -18.07
C ILE A 436 -22.05 -10.45 -17.06
N LEU A 437 -22.23 -11.77 -17.09
CA LEU A 437 -21.47 -12.72 -16.30
C LEU A 437 -20.39 -13.39 -17.16
N ILE A 438 -19.18 -13.46 -16.63
CA ILE A 438 -18.01 -14.09 -17.27
C ILE A 438 -17.48 -15.16 -16.30
N TRP A 439 -17.38 -16.40 -16.75
CA TRP A 439 -16.87 -17.52 -15.97
C TRP A 439 -15.72 -18.21 -16.71
N ASP A 440 -14.63 -18.50 -16.01
CA ASP A 440 -13.44 -19.17 -16.56
C ASP A 440 -13.55 -20.70 -16.64
N LYS A 441 -14.70 -21.28 -16.29
CA LYS A 441 -14.97 -22.73 -16.16
C LYS A 441 -14.33 -23.39 -14.93
N TYR A 442 -13.62 -22.62 -14.12
CA TYR A 442 -12.99 -23.05 -12.89
C TYR A 442 -13.55 -22.23 -11.74
N THR A 443 -12.74 -21.33 -11.17
CA THR A 443 -13.07 -20.61 -9.94
C THR A 443 -13.41 -19.15 -10.20
N LYS A 444 -12.97 -18.52 -11.29
CA LYS A 444 -13.19 -17.09 -11.50
C LYS A 444 -14.55 -16.79 -12.13
N VAL A 445 -15.37 -16.05 -11.40
CA VAL A 445 -16.63 -15.46 -11.89
C VAL A 445 -16.51 -13.94 -11.82
N SER A 446 -16.85 -13.26 -12.90
CA SER A 446 -16.86 -11.80 -12.97
C SER A 446 -18.23 -11.34 -13.44
N VAL A 447 -18.82 -10.35 -12.77
CA VAL A 447 -20.09 -9.74 -13.16
C VAL A 447 -19.85 -8.28 -13.49
N ILE A 448 -20.22 -7.87 -14.70
CA ILE A 448 -20.17 -6.48 -15.15
C ILE A 448 -21.60 -5.95 -15.13
N LEU A 449 -21.79 -4.80 -14.49
CA LEU A 449 -23.05 -4.08 -14.46
C LEU A 449 -23.01 -2.88 -15.40
N ASP A 450 -24.09 -2.73 -16.16
CA ASP A 450 -24.39 -1.52 -16.90
C ASP A 450 -24.60 -0.34 -15.94
N PRO A 451 -24.15 0.89 -16.26
CA PRO A 451 -24.26 2.07 -15.40
C PRO A 451 -25.65 2.32 -14.81
N LYS A 452 -26.73 1.94 -15.51
CA LYS A 452 -28.11 2.08 -15.01
C LYS A 452 -28.39 1.38 -13.67
N TRP A 453 -27.53 0.46 -13.25
CA TRP A 453 -27.62 -0.27 -12.00
C TRP A 453 -26.89 0.42 -10.83
N GLN A 454 -26.17 1.53 -11.06
CA GLN A 454 -25.41 2.22 -10.01
C GLN A 454 -26.30 2.85 -8.92
N ASP A 455 -27.50 3.32 -9.30
CA ASP A 455 -28.49 3.91 -8.38
C ASP A 455 -29.54 2.90 -7.84
N GLN A 456 -29.44 1.62 -8.20
CA GLN A 456 -30.40 0.60 -7.76
C GLN A 456 -29.85 -0.20 -6.57
N ASN A 457 -30.73 -0.56 -5.64
CA ASN A 457 -30.33 -1.33 -4.46
C ASN A 457 -29.81 -2.71 -4.91
N ILE A 458 -28.49 -2.89 -4.94
CA ILE A 458 -27.83 -4.16 -5.26
C ILE A 458 -27.03 -4.59 -4.04
N VAL A 459 -27.27 -5.82 -3.59
CA VAL A 459 -26.66 -6.37 -2.36
C VAL A 459 -25.78 -7.57 -2.68
N LEU A 460 -24.58 -7.54 -2.11
CA LEU A 460 -23.69 -8.69 -1.93
C LEU A 460 -23.91 -9.18 -0.49
N GLN A 461 -24.12 -10.48 -0.26
CA GLN A 461 -24.37 -10.98 1.10
C GLN A 461 -23.18 -11.81 1.64
N ASP A 462 -22.41 -11.23 2.59
CA ASP A 462 -22.16 -11.74 3.96
C ASP A 462 -21.35 -10.75 4.84
N GLY A 463 -21.93 -9.56 5.10
CA GLY A 463 -21.40 -8.62 6.11
C GLY A 463 -20.66 -7.37 5.60
N LYS A 464 -20.59 -7.15 4.29
CA LYS A 464 -20.19 -5.85 3.68
C LYS A 464 -21.24 -5.42 2.66
N VAL A 465 -21.91 -4.31 2.94
CA VAL A 465 -22.73 -3.57 1.97
C VAL A 465 -21.84 -2.52 1.33
N THR A 466 -21.48 -2.71 0.06
CA THR A 466 -21.00 -1.64 -0.83
C THR A 466 -21.32 -2.08 -2.27
N ALA A 467 -22.16 -1.41 -3.07
CA ALA A 467 -22.82 -0.14 -2.91
C ALA A 467 -24.21 -0.20 -3.58
N VAL A 468 -25.22 0.27 -2.84
CA VAL A 468 -26.17 1.24 -3.39
C VAL A 468 -25.41 2.56 -3.43
N GLN A 469 -25.41 3.25 -4.55
CA GLN A 469 -24.99 4.64 -4.58
C GLN A 469 -26.05 5.47 -3.84
N THR A 470 -25.91 5.62 -2.53
CA THR A 470 -26.62 6.68 -1.80
C THR A 470 -25.70 7.33 -0.80
N THR A 471 -25.30 8.54 -1.16
CA THR A 471 -25.22 9.64 -0.22
C THR A 471 -26.40 9.56 0.77
N GLU A 472 -26.08 9.42 2.05
CA GLU A 472 -26.94 9.55 3.24
C GLU A 472 -27.73 8.31 3.74
N ASN A 473 -27.70 8.19 5.07
CA ASN A 473 -28.35 7.22 5.98
C ASN A 473 -29.57 6.46 5.43
N THR A 474 -29.56 5.14 5.53
CA THR A 474 -30.68 4.27 5.15
C THR A 474 -31.06 3.29 6.27
N ASP A 475 -32.37 3.15 6.52
CA ASP A 475 -32.97 2.14 7.38
C ASP A 475 -33.37 0.91 6.54
N CYS A 476 -33.08 -0.30 7.01
CA CYS A 476 -33.38 -1.56 6.32
C CYS A 476 -34.17 -2.52 7.23
N GLU A 477 -35.05 -3.33 6.65
CA GLU A 477 -35.86 -4.32 7.38
C GLU A 477 -35.69 -5.71 6.75
N ARG A 478 -35.44 -6.74 7.58
CA ARG A 478 -35.43 -8.16 7.17
C ARG A 478 -36.06 -9.00 8.26
N ASP A 479 -36.94 -9.92 7.89
CA ASP A 479 -37.68 -10.81 8.82
C ASP A 479 -38.39 -10.06 9.97
N GLY A 480 -38.95 -8.88 9.67
CA GLY A 480 -39.65 -8.03 10.66
C GLY A 480 -38.73 -7.36 11.69
N THR A 481 -37.40 -7.40 11.48
CA THR A 481 -36.44 -6.74 12.36
C THR A 481 -35.84 -5.52 11.66
N LEU A 482 -36.20 -4.34 12.16
CA LEU A 482 -35.69 -3.05 11.68
C LEU A 482 -34.23 -2.84 12.14
N TYR A 483 -33.35 -2.36 11.26
CA TYR A 483 -32.04 -1.87 11.67
C TYR A 483 -31.64 -0.59 10.92
N SER A 484 -31.00 0.33 11.65
CA SER A 484 -30.53 1.61 11.12
C SER A 484 -29.01 1.59 10.96
N ILE A 485 -28.51 2.05 9.82
CA ILE A 485 -27.07 2.14 9.55
C ILE A 485 -26.66 3.60 9.46
N HIS A 486 -25.65 3.97 10.26
CA HIS A 486 -25.07 5.30 10.28
C HIS A 486 -23.57 5.23 10.00
N THR A 487 -23.08 6.13 9.16
CA THR A 487 -21.65 6.29 8.88
C THR A 487 -21.15 7.56 9.55
N VAL A 488 -20.17 7.43 10.45
CA VAL A 488 -19.54 8.58 11.13
C VAL A 488 -18.02 8.45 11.03
N GLY A 489 -17.42 9.21 10.12
CA GLY A 489 -15.98 9.15 9.86
C GLY A 489 -15.54 7.78 9.34
N LEU A 490 -14.69 7.08 10.10
CA LEU A 490 -14.19 5.73 9.79
C LEU A 490 -15.04 4.59 10.38
N TYR A 491 -16.12 4.94 11.09
CA TYR A 491 -16.95 3.99 11.81
C TYR A 491 -18.26 3.70 11.10
N LEU A 492 -18.57 2.41 10.94
CA LEU A 492 -19.89 1.92 10.55
C LEU A 492 -20.67 1.54 11.81
N ILE A 493 -21.82 2.19 12.03
CA ILE A 493 -22.67 1.94 13.20
C ILE A 493 -23.96 1.27 12.72
N VAL A 494 -24.19 0.03 13.15
CA VAL A 494 -25.42 -0.72 12.87
C VAL A 494 -26.21 -0.84 14.15
N LYS A 495 -27.43 -0.30 14.16
CA LYS A 495 -28.34 -0.35 15.31
C LYS A 495 -29.49 -1.29 15.00
N LEU A 496 -29.59 -2.37 15.77
CA LEU A 496 -30.66 -3.36 15.65
C LEU A 496 -31.87 -2.94 16.52
N ALA A 497 -33.10 -3.29 16.08
CA ALA A 497 -34.34 -2.99 16.81
C ALA A 497 -34.40 -3.54 18.25
N ASN A 498 -33.60 -4.56 18.57
CA ASN A 498 -33.49 -5.14 19.92
C ASN A 498 -32.54 -4.38 20.86
N GLY A 499 -32.01 -3.22 20.44
CA GLY A 499 -31.16 -2.34 21.25
C GLY A 499 -29.66 -2.64 21.16
N ILE A 500 -29.24 -3.57 20.30
CA ILE A 500 -27.83 -3.89 20.09
C ILE A 500 -27.24 -2.90 19.07
N ILE A 501 -26.12 -2.27 19.44
CA ILE A 501 -25.38 -1.36 18.57
C ILE A 501 -24.04 -2.02 18.24
N LEU A 502 -23.81 -2.27 16.96
CA LEU A 502 -22.54 -2.76 16.43
C LEU A 502 -21.77 -1.57 15.88
N ILE A 503 -20.56 -1.34 16.39
CA ILE A 503 -19.67 -0.30 15.89
C ILE A 503 -18.46 -0.98 15.28
N TRP A 504 -18.22 -0.71 14.00
CA TRP A 504 -17.13 -1.29 13.24
C TRP A 504 -16.14 -0.22 12.80
N ASP A 505 -14.86 -0.42 13.15
CA ASP A 505 -13.73 0.38 12.66
C ASP A 505 -13.12 -0.31 11.43
N LYS A 506 -12.84 0.47 10.36
CA LYS A 506 -12.23 0.02 9.10
C LYS A 506 -10.92 -0.76 9.25
N TYR A 507 -10.31 -0.78 10.43
CA TYR A 507 -8.99 -1.38 10.62
C TYR A 507 -8.87 -2.64 11.46
N THR A 508 -9.83 -3.08 12.31
CA THR A 508 -9.75 -4.44 12.96
C THR A 508 -10.79 -4.80 14.05
N LYS A 509 -11.68 -3.92 14.53
CA LYS A 509 -12.54 -4.26 15.69
C LYS A 509 -14.03 -4.07 15.45
N VAL A 510 -14.81 -5.13 15.72
CA VAL A 510 -16.26 -5.06 15.94
C VAL A 510 -16.49 -4.90 17.45
N SER A 511 -17.12 -3.79 17.85
CA SER A 511 -17.54 -3.57 19.23
C SER A 511 -19.05 -3.74 19.33
N VAL A 512 -19.51 -4.60 20.24
CA VAL A 512 -20.93 -4.85 20.51
C VAL A 512 -21.32 -4.11 21.78
N ILE A 513 -22.20 -3.12 21.66
CA ILE A 513 -22.79 -2.44 22.80
C ILE A 513 -24.21 -2.99 22.98
N LEU A 514 -24.44 -3.65 24.11
CA LEU A 514 -25.75 -4.13 24.51
C LEU A 514 -26.48 -3.03 25.28
N ASP A 515 -27.76 -2.80 24.98
CA ASP A 515 -28.64 -1.94 25.78
C ASP A 515 -28.57 -2.38 27.27
N PRO A 516 -28.48 -1.45 28.23
CA PRO A 516 -28.44 -1.73 29.68
C PRO A 516 -29.49 -2.73 30.18
N LYS A 517 -30.60 -2.91 29.47
CA LYS A 517 -31.63 -3.91 29.76
C LYS A 517 -31.15 -5.38 29.67
N TRP A 518 -29.99 -5.63 29.06
CA TRP A 518 -29.39 -6.97 28.88
C TRP A 518 -28.20 -7.25 29.82
N GLN A 519 -27.88 -6.37 30.77
CA GLN A 519 -26.92 -6.68 31.82
C GLN A 519 -27.59 -7.56 32.88
N CYS A 520 -27.33 -8.87 32.84
CA CYS A 520 -27.67 -9.77 33.94
C CYS A 520 -26.91 -9.35 35.20
N GLY A 521 -27.67 -9.13 36.28
CA GLY A 521 -27.15 -8.95 37.63
C GLY A 521 -26.38 -10.16 38.14
N SER A 522 -25.49 -9.87 39.08
CA SER A 522 -24.64 -10.73 39.93
C SER A 522 -25.07 -12.18 40.13
#